data_AF-A0A960VQY4-F1
#
_entry.id   AF-A0A960VQY4-F1
#
_cell.length_a   1.000
_cell.length_b   1.000
_cell.length_c   1.000
_cell.angle_alpha   90.00
_cell.angle_beta   90.00
_cell.angle_gamma   90.00
#
_symmetry.space_group_name_H-M   'P 1'
#
loop_
_entity.id
_entity.type
_entity.pdbx_description
1 polymer ?
#
loop_
_entity_poly.entity_id
_entity_poly.type
_entity_poly.pdbx_seq_one_letter_code
_entity_poly.pdbx_strand_id
1 'polypeptide(L)'
;MGCRSKHEQEKLLRFQLDAEGRVRHVSRPADSFGGRSVYLCPDRACLRAVLKRGVLVFRHSKYAKIVVRLNELQARRLARAFRHVPVD
;
A
#
# COMPACT_ATOMS: atom_id res chain seq x y z
N MET A 1 -3.32 -6.32 1.63
CA MET A 1 -3.20 -6.93 0.28
C MET A 1 -1.91 -7.71 0.21
N GLY A 2 -1.88 -8.79 -0.56
CA GLY A 2 -0.71 -9.69 -0.64
C GLY A 2 -1.09 -11.14 -0.35
N CYS A 3 -0.11 -11.93 0.09
CA CYS A 3 -0.16 -13.39 0.23
C CYS A 3 -1.12 -13.94 1.29
N ARG A 4 -1.79 -13.07 2.07
CA ARG A 4 -2.67 -13.42 3.22
C ARG A 4 -1.96 -14.13 4.38
N SER A 5 -0.63 -14.28 4.34
CA SER A 5 0.16 -14.74 5.47
C SER A 5 0.07 -13.73 6.63
N LYS A 6 0.18 -14.24 7.87
CA LYS A 6 0.27 -13.39 9.05
C LYS A 6 1.64 -12.72 9.06
N HIS A 7 1.64 -11.39 9.14
CA HIS A 7 2.84 -10.57 9.35
C HIS A 7 2.56 -9.60 10.48
N GLU A 8 3.59 -9.27 11.24
CA GLU A 8 3.54 -8.14 12.18
C GLU A 8 3.20 -6.87 11.41
N GLN A 9 2.31 -6.05 11.97
CA GLN A 9 1.78 -4.88 11.28
C GLN A 9 2.89 -3.87 10.94
N GLU A 10 3.95 -3.80 11.76
CA GLU A 10 5.13 -2.94 11.54
C GLU A 10 5.97 -3.35 10.33
N LYS A 11 5.93 -4.65 9.96
CA LYS A 11 6.62 -5.18 8.77
C LYS A 11 5.81 -4.97 7.49
N LEU A 12 4.54 -4.57 7.60
CA LEU A 12 3.68 -4.29 6.46
C LEU A 12 3.92 -2.88 5.93
N LEU A 13 3.97 -2.76 4.61
CA LEU A 13 4.05 -1.46 3.98
C LEU A 13 2.69 -0.78 4.01
N ARG A 14 2.63 0.38 4.65
CA ARG A 14 1.40 1.16 4.82
C ARG A 14 1.29 2.21 3.74
N PHE A 15 0.14 2.24 3.07
CA PHE A 15 -0.23 3.30 2.12
C PHE A 15 -1.50 3.97 2.59
N GLN A 16 -1.54 5.29 2.51
CA GLN A 16 -2.73 6.09 2.83
C GLN A 16 -3.30 6.77 1.59
N LEU A 17 -4.62 6.83 1.56
CA LEU A 17 -5.38 7.62 0.60
C LEU A 17 -5.67 8.99 1.22
N ASP A 18 -5.14 10.06 0.62
CA ASP A 18 -5.44 11.44 1.04
C ASP A 18 -6.83 11.87 0.58
N ALA A 19 -7.27 13.04 1.07
CA ALA A 19 -8.59 13.59 0.77
C ALA A 19 -8.76 13.89 -0.73
N GLU A 20 -7.66 14.13 -1.44
CA GLU A 20 -7.63 14.37 -2.88
C GLU A 20 -7.55 13.06 -3.70
N GLY A 21 -7.66 11.89 -3.05
CA GLY A 21 -7.66 10.59 -3.73
C GLY A 21 -6.28 10.11 -4.18
N ARG A 22 -5.19 10.70 -3.68
CA ARG A 22 -3.82 10.31 -3.99
C ARG A 22 -3.31 9.32 -2.97
N VAL A 23 -2.53 8.35 -3.45
CA VAL A 23 -1.88 7.36 -2.59
C VAL A 23 -0.50 7.84 -2.17
N ARG A 24 -0.21 7.78 -0.87
CA ARG A 24 1.11 8.03 -0.30
C ARG A 24 1.59 6.85 0.54
N HIS A 25 2.88 6.57 0.47
CA HIS A 25 3.53 5.63 1.38
C HIS A 25 3.74 6.29 2.74
N VAL A 26 3.44 5.58 3.81
CA VAL A 26 3.63 6.03 5.19
C VAL A 26 4.76 5.19 5.79
N SER A 27 5.97 5.75 5.77
CA SER A 27 7.17 5.10 6.31
C SER A 27 7.23 5.15 7.82
N ARG A 28 6.74 6.23 8.44
CA ARG A 28 6.72 6.40 9.90
C ARG A 28 5.29 6.73 10.35
N PRO A 29 4.87 6.31 11.56
CA PRO A 29 3.56 6.67 12.08
C PRO A 29 3.30 8.19 12.12
N ALA A 30 4.33 8.99 12.37
CA ALA A 30 4.26 10.46 12.38
C ALA A 30 3.95 11.07 11.00
N ASP A 31 4.19 10.34 9.91
CA ASP A 31 3.88 10.78 8.54
C ASP A 31 2.39 10.54 8.18
N SER A 32 1.60 9.98 9.11
CA SER A 32 0.18 9.68 8.91
C SER A 32 -0.66 10.95 8.96
N PHE A 33 -1.36 11.27 7.87
CA PHE A 33 -2.17 12.48 7.74
C PHE A 33 -3.68 12.24 7.90
N GLY A 34 -4.06 11.10 8.47
CA GLY A 34 -5.47 10.71 8.62
C GLY A 34 -6.09 10.20 7.32
N GLY A 35 -7.15 9.41 7.42
CA GLY A 35 -7.81 8.78 6.27
C GLY A 35 -7.56 7.28 6.15
N ARG A 36 -7.84 6.73 4.96
CA ARG A 36 -7.91 5.27 4.76
C ARG A 36 -6.55 4.69 4.48
N SER A 37 -6.20 3.64 5.21
CA SER A 37 -4.95 2.92 5.02
C SER A 37 -5.18 1.59 4.31
N VAL A 38 -4.21 1.18 3.50
CA VAL A 38 -4.07 -0.19 3.01
C VAL A 38 -2.67 -0.68 3.35
N TYR A 39 -2.59 -1.91 3.82
CA TYR A 39 -1.33 -2.57 4.12
C TYR A 39 -1.00 -3.54 3.01
N LEU A 40 0.25 -3.55 2.59
CA LEU A 40 0.78 -4.46 1.59
C LEU A 40 1.85 -5.35 2.23
N CYS A 41 1.77 -6.65 1.93
CA CYS A 41 2.81 -7.60 2.30
C CYS A 41 4.18 -7.15 1.74
N PRO A 42 5.26 -7.16 2.55
CA PRO A 42 6.60 -6.74 2.13
C PRO A 42 7.25 -7.69 1.11
N ASP A 43 6.66 -8.85 0.87
CA ASP A 43 7.14 -9.83 -0.10
C ASP A 43 7.19 -9.25 -1.54
N ARG A 44 8.31 -9.50 -2.24
CA ARG A 44 8.54 -8.98 -3.60
C ARG A 44 7.54 -9.52 -4.63
N ALA A 45 7.06 -10.74 -4.48
CA ALA A 45 6.02 -11.32 -5.33
C ALA A 45 4.68 -10.60 -5.12
N CYS A 46 4.35 -10.24 -3.87
CA CYS A 46 3.16 -9.44 -3.56
C CYS A 46 3.22 -8.04 -4.18
N LEU A 47 4.39 -7.38 -4.14
CA LEU A 47 4.60 -6.12 -4.84
C LEU A 47 4.38 -6.26 -6.35
N ARG A 48 5.07 -7.24 -6.98
CA ARG A 48 4.95 -7.45 -8.43
C ARG A 48 3.52 -7.68 -8.84
N ALA A 49 2.75 -8.45 -8.06
CA ALA A 49 1.34 -8.68 -8.31
C ALA A 49 0.52 -7.38 -8.24
N VAL A 50 0.77 -6.51 -7.26
CA VAL A 50 0.09 -5.22 -7.14
C VAL A 50 0.49 -4.27 -8.28
N LEU A 51 1.77 -4.15 -8.60
CA LEU A 51 2.24 -3.32 -9.71
C LEU A 51 1.68 -3.78 -11.05
N LYS A 52 1.65 -5.10 -11.31
CA LYS A 52 1.06 -5.68 -12.52
C LYS A 52 -0.44 -5.40 -12.63
N ARG A 53 -1.15 -5.46 -11.50
CA ARG A 53 -2.59 -5.11 -11.46
C ARG A 53 -2.83 -3.61 -11.57
N GLY A 54 -1.87 -2.79 -11.17
CA GLY A 54 -1.95 -1.33 -11.22
C GLY A 54 -3.05 -0.76 -10.34
N VAL A 55 -3.48 -1.46 -9.29
CA VAL A 55 -4.57 -0.99 -8.40
C VAL A 55 -4.27 -1.20 -6.93
N LEU A 56 -4.71 -0.25 -6.11
CA LEU A 56 -4.82 -0.39 -4.65
C LEU A 56 -6.28 -0.36 -4.22
N VAL A 57 -6.66 -1.29 -3.34
CA VAL A 57 -8.02 -1.41 -2.84
C VAL A 57 -8.06 -1.05 -1.36
N PHE A 58 -8.75 0.04 -1.04
CA PHE A 58 -8.96 0.54 0.30
C PHE A 58 -10.35 0.11 0.78
N ARG A 59 -10.43 -0.37 2.02
CA ARG A 59 -11.73 -0.70 2.62
C ARG A 59 -12.41 0.60 3.06
N HIS A 60 -13.64 0.82 2.60
CA HIS A 60 -14.45 1.97 3.00
C HIS A 60 -15.43 1.59 4.11
N SER A 61 -16.12 0.46 3.95
CA SER A 61 -17.04 -0.11 4.94
C SER A 61 -17.04 -1.64 4.87
N LYS A 62 -17.99 -2.30 5.53
CA LYS A 62 -18.19 -3.75 5.38
C LYS A 62 -18.55 -4.13 3.93
N TYR A 63 -19.28 -3.26 3.23
CA TYR A 63 -19.82 -3.52 1.89
C TYR A 63 -19.16 -2.68 0.79
N ALA A 64 -18.44 -1.61 1.13
CA ALA A 64 -17.83 -0.71 0.16
C ALA A 64 -16.30 -0.77 0.16
N LYS A 65 -15.72 -0.67 -1.05
CA LYS A 65 -14.28 -0.60 -1.30
C LYS A 65 -14.01 0.56 -2.26
N ILE A 66 -12.89 1.26 -2.05
CA ILE A 66 -12.37 2.25 -2.98
C ILE A 66 -11.23 1.59 -3.75
N VAL A 67 -11.35 1.57 -5.07
CA VAL A 67 -10.30 1.05 -5.97
C VAL A 67 -9.59 2.25 -6.59
N VAL A 68 -8.30 2.38 -6.31
CA VAL A 68 -7.46 3.44 -6.87
C VAL A 68 -6.56 2.83 -7.94
N ARG A 69 -6.71 3.26 -9.19
CA ARG A 69 -5.75 2.93 -10.26
C ARG A 69 -4.48 3.74 -10.06
N LEU A 70 -3.35 3.06 -10.05
CA LEU A 70 -2.04 3.65 -9.92
C LEU A 70 -1.64 4.26 -11.27
N ASN A 71 -1.34 5.55 -11.27
CA ASN A 71 -0.61 6.14 -12.39
C ASN A 71 0.88 5.75 -12.31
N GLU A 72 1.64 6.08 -13.36
CA GLU A 72 3.05 5.70 -13.45
C GLU A 72 3.89 6.25 -12.28
N LEU A 73 3.64 7.50 -11.87
CA LEU A 73 4.35 8.11 -10.73
C LEU A 73 4.06 7.37 -9.42
N GLN A 74 2.80 7.01 -9.18
CA GLN A 74 2.38 6.25 -8.00
C GLN A 74 2.96 4.83 -8.00
N ALA A 75 2.97 4.15 -9.15
CA ALA A 75 3.58 2.83 -9.29
C ALA A 75 5.09 2.87 -9.03
N ARG A 76 5.80 3.89 -9.54
CA ARG A 76 7.24 4.11 -9.27
C ARG A 76 7.51 4.38 -7.79
N ARG A 77 6.68 5.19 -7.13
CA ARG A 77 6.79 5.46 -5.68
C ARG A 77 6.56 4.20 -4.85
N LEU A 78 5.53 3.42 -5.20
CA LEU A 78 5.25 2.11 -4.60
C LEU A 78 6.46 1.18 -4.74
N ALA A 79 7.05 1.08 -5.94
CA ALA A 79 8.23 0.25 -6.16
C ALA A 79 9.47 0.72 -5.38
N ARG A 80 9.66 2.03 -5.19
CA ARG A 80 10.76 2.59 -4.38
C ARG A 80 10.59 2.28 -2.89
N ALA A 81 9.37 2.35 -2.36
CA ALA A 81 9.10 2.03 -0.96
C ALA A 81 9.62 0.63 -0.57
N PHE A 82 9.53 -0.34 -1.48
CA PHE A 82 10.03 -1.71 -1.27
C PHE A 82 11.55 -1.85 -1.30
N ARG A 83 12.29 -0.92 -1.92
CA ARG A 83 13.77 -1.01 -1.92
C ARG A 83 14.37 -0.83 -0.52
N HIS A 84 13.62 -0.18 0.37
CA HIS A 84 14.05 0.12 1.73
C HIS A 84 13.42 -0.81 2.77
N VAL A 85 12.71 -1.86 2.33
CA VAL A 85 12.20 -2.89 3.24
C VAL A 85 13.26 -3.98 3.34
N PRO A 86 13.85 -4.21 4.52
CA PRO A 86 14.70 -5.37 4.73
C PRO A 86 13.88 -6.63 4.46
N VAL A 87 14.39 -7.48 3.57
CA VAL A 87 13.82 -8.80 3.31
C VAL A 87 14.58 -9.74 4.22
N ASP A 88 13.95 -10.18 5.30
CA ASP A 88 14.46 -11.28 6.12
C ASP A 88 14.48 -12.59 5.31
#